data_AF-A0A9P5JZK5-F1
#
_entry.id   AF-A0A9P5JZK5-F1
#
_cell.length_a   1.000
_cell.length_b   1.000
_cell.length_c   1.000
_cell.angle_alpha   90.00
_cell.angle_beta   90.00
_cell.angle_gamma   90.00
#
_symmetry.space_group_name_H-M   'P 1'
#
loop_
_entity.id
_entity.type
_entity.pdbx_description
1 polymer ?
#
loop_
_entity_poly.entity_id
_entity_poly.type
_entity_poly.pdbx_seq_one_letter_code
_entity_poly.pdbx_strand_id
1 'polypeptide(L)'
;MLCVLPFLFIVPGSQTAGRTLDYRDTIDSFVSRNKELHSLELSDDDWESIKLVALWLKSFRSATVEMSTTKIPMLSTTHAIFRGLQDDIKDIIHHLPDSISPGIRLGLTEAHCKLSNYYYLYDASPFYTWAACTWFIIVAYLTS
;
A
#
# COMPACT_ATOMS: atom_id res chain seq x y z
N MET A 1 -14.16 -22.08 4.74
CA MET A 1 -15.30 -21.15 4.59
C MET A 1 -14.90 -19.84 5.22
N LEU A 2 -14.86 -18.78 4.39
CA LEU A 2 -14.76 -17.37 4.76
C LEU A 2 -13.47 -16.92 5.46
N CYS A 3 -12.40 -16.70 4.67
CA CYS A 3 -11.47 -15.61 4.93
C CYS A 3 -12.23 -14.28 4.72
N VAL A 4 -13.13 -13.96 5.65
CA VAL A 4 -13.58 -12.59 5.85
C VAL A 4 -12.37 -11.91 6.46
N LEU A 5 -11.54 -11.34 5.59
CA LEU A 5 -10.65 -10.24 5.94
C LEU A 5 -11.43 -9.36 6.93
N PRO A 6 -10.96 -9.13 8.17
CA PRO A 6 -11.55 -8.07 8.94
C PRO A 6 -11.37 -6.82 8.09
N PHE A 7 -12.52 -6.30 7.69
CA PHE A 7 -12.82 -5.16 6.83
C PHE A 7 -12.28 -3.84 7.44
N LEU A 8 -11.04 -3.83 7.91
CA LEU A 8 -10.46 -2.78 8.73
C LEU A 8 -9.22 -2.13 8.08
N PHE A 9 -9.22 -2.05 6.76
CA PHE A 9 -8.30 -1.20 6.00
C PHE A 9 -9.06 -0.33 4.98
N ILE A 10 -10.31 0.04 5.29
CA ILE A 10 -10.84 1.28 4.73
C ILE A 10 -10.12 2.40 5.47
N VAL A 11 -8.93 2.76 4.99
CA VAL A 11 -8.35 4.08 5.26
C VAL A 11 -9.30 5.07 4.57
N PRO A 12 -10.10 5.86 5.30
CA PRO A 12 -11.09 6.75 4.67
C PRO A 12 -10.45 7.90 3.88
N GLY A 13 -9.11 8.00 3.88
CA GLY A 13 -8.36 9.12 3.31
C GLY A 13 -7.80 8.93 1.89
N SER A 14 -7.95 7.77 1.24
CA SER A 14 -7.31 7.57 -0.08
C SER A 14 -7.84 8.49 -1.20
N GLN A 15 -9.08 8.99 -1.10
CA GLN A 15 -9.68 9.87 -2.13
C GLN A 15 -9.14 11.30 -2.13
N THR A 16 -8.56 11.78 -1.03
CA THR A 16 -8.10 13.17 -0.94
C THR A 16 -6.73 13.34 -1.59
N ALA A 17 -5.82 12.39 -1.42
CA ALA A 17 -4.46 12.48 -1.96
C ALA A 17 -4.40 12.57 -3.49
N GLY A 18 -5.22 11.77 -4.21
CA GLY A 18 -5.29 11.84 -5.67
C GLY A 18 -5.80 13.20 -6.18
N ARG A 19 -6.83 13.73 -5.53
CA ARG A 19 -7.37 15.07 -5.86
C ARG A 19 -6.34 16.16 -5.59
N THR A 20 -5.57 16.07 -4.50
CA THR A 20 -4.54 17.07 -4.17
C THR A 20 -3.46 17.17 -5.25
N LEU A 21 -3.04 16.03 -5.84
CA LEU A 21 -2.07 16.04 -6.94
C LEU A 21 -2.64 16.64 -8.23
N ASP A 22 -3.92 16.41 -8.53
CA ASP A 22 -4.59 16.98 -9.70
C ASP A 22 -4.71 18.52 -9.62
N TYR A 23 -4.65 19.10 -8.42
CA TYR A 23 -4.75 20.54 -8.17
C TYR A 23 -3.43 21.21 -7.77
N ARG A 24 -2.27 20.57 -7.96
CA ARG A 24 -0.95 21.12 -7.58
C ARG A 24 -0.76 22.57 -8.01
N ASP A 25 -0.93 22.87 -9.30
CA ASP A 25 -0.75 24.22 -9.83
C ASP A 25 -1.68 25.26 -9.18
N THR A 26 -2.90 24.83 -8.83
CA THR A 26 -3.88 25.70 -8.16
C THR A 26 -3.49 25.95 -6.70
N ILE A 27 -2.99 24.92 -6.01
CA ILE A 27 -2.52 25.01 -4.63
C ILE A 27 -1.28 25.88 -4.54
N ASP A 28 -0.28 25.65 -5.40
CA ASP A 28 0.96 26.44 -5.43
C ASP A 28 0.67 27.90 -5.81
N SER A 29 -0.21 28.14 -6.78
CA SER A 29 -0.66 29.50 -7.12
C SER A 29 -1.46 30.15 -5.98
N PHE A 30 -2.15 29.40 -5.15
CA PHE A 30 -2.91 29.93 -4.03
C PHE A 30 -2.00 30.24 -2.83
N VAL A 31 -1.07 29.35 -2.50
CA VAL A 31 -0.09 29.52 -1.42
C VAL A 31 0.84 30.70 -1.73
N SER A 32 1.37 30.81 -2.95
CA SER A 32 2.25 31.92 -3.34
C SER A 32 1.58 33.29 -3.23
N ARG A 33 0.26 33.38 -3.44
CA ARG A 33 -0.52 34.62 -3.35
C ARG A 33 -0.91 35.01 -1.91
N ASN A 34 -0.89 34.08 -0.97
CA ASN A 34 -1.31 34.31 0.41
C ASN A 34 -0.09 34.23 1.34
N LYS A 35 0.44 35.38 1.76
CA LYS A 35 1.64 35.47 2.62
C LYS A 35 1.55 34.67 3.93
N GLU A 36 0.35 34.50 4.47
CA GLU A 36 0.10 33.73 5.70
C GLU A 36 0.30 32.22 5.50
N LEU A 37 0.26 31.75 4.25
CA LEU A 37 0.35 30.33 3.89
C LEU A 37 1.73 29.95 3.34
N HIS A 38 2.67 30.89 3.20
CA HIS A 38 4.04 30.62 2.73
C HIS A 38 4.76 29.58 3.59
N SER A 39 4.42 29.46 4.88
CA SER A 39 4.96 28.42 5.75
C SER A 39 4.50 26.99 5.40
N LEU A 40 3.47 26.86 4.55
CA LEU A 40 2.92 25.59 4.05
C LEU A 40 3.27 25.36 2.58
N GLU A 41 4.16 26.16 2.01
CA GLU A 41 4.66 25.95 0.65
C GLU A 41 5.41 24.61 0.59
N LEU A 42 4.93 23.72 -0.28
CA LEU A 42 5.53 22.42 -0.49
C LEU A 42 6.60 22.54 -1.55
N SER A 43 7.77 21.97 -1.29
CA SER A 43 8.82 21.89 -2.30
C SER A 43 8.45 20.87 -3.39
N ASP A 44 9.12 20.95 -4.53
CA ASP A 44 8.97 19.94 -5.59
C ASP A 44 9.30 18.52 -5.09
N ASP A 45 10.26 18.39 -4.16
CA ASP A 45 10.63 17.12 -3.54
C ASP A 45 9.52 16.58 -2.62
N ASP A 46 8.81 17.47 -1.91
CA ASP A 46 7.64 17.09 -1.11
C ASP A 46 6.49 16.62 -2.00
N TRP A 47 6.27 17.28 -3.13
CA TRP A 47 5.27 16.89 -4.12
C TRP A 47 5.55 15.51 -4.72
N GLU A 48 6.80 15.22 -5.09
CA GLU A 48 7.18 13.88 -5.57
C GLU A 48 7.05 12.82 -4.47
N SER A 49 7.35 13.17 -3.23
CA SER A 49 7.15 12.26 -2.08
C SER A 49 5.66 11.94 -1.86
N ILE A 50 4.77 12.93 -1.92
CA ILE A 50 3.31 12.74 -1.83
C ILE A 50 2.82 11.84 -2.96
N LYS A 51 3.35 12.02 -4.18
CA LYS A 51 3.00 11.21 -5.35
C LYS A 51 3.42 9.75 -5.18
N LEU A 52 4.62 9.48 -4.66
CA LEU A 52 5.07 8.11 -4.36
C LEU A 52 4.13 7.42 -3.35
N VAL A 53 3.77 8.10 -2.26
CA VAL A 53 2.84 7.58 -1.25
C VAL A 53 1.44 7.36 -1.83
N ALA A 54 0.94 8.29 -2.65
CA ALA A 54 -0.36 8.17 -3.29
C ALA A 54 -0.42 7.00 -4.29
N LEU A 55 0.64 6.78 -5.07
CA LEU A 55 0.77 5.63 -5.96
C LEU A 55 0.73 4.32 -5.19
N TRP A 56 1.48 4.21 -4.10
CA TRP A 56 1.46 3.03 -3.25
C TRP A 56 0.07 2.76 -2.65
N LEU A 57 -0.60 3.79 -2.12
CA LEU A 57 -1.96 3.66 -1.60
C LEU A 57 -2.95 3.18 -2.67
N LYS A 58 -2.77 3.62 -3.93
CA LYS A 58 -3.57 3.16 -5.06
C LYS A 58 -3.32 1.68 -5.36
N SER A 59 -2.05 1.25 -5.40
CA SER A 59 -1.68 -0.16 -5.59
C SER A 59 -2.23 -1.05 -4.46
N PHE A 60 -2.09 -0.62 -3.21
CA PHE A 60 -2.63 -1.31 -2.03
C PHE A 60 -4.16 -1.48 -2.12
N ARG A 61 -4.87 -0.40 -2.48
CA ARG A 61 -6.32 -0.45 -2.68
C ARG A 61 -6.69 -1.42 -3.81
N SER A 62 -6.00 -1.35 -4.94
CA SER A 62 -6.28 -2.22 -6.09
C SER A 62 -6.13 -3.70 -5.72
N ALA A 63 -5.02 -4.06 -5.07
CA ALA A 63 -4.76 -5.40 -4.57
C ALA A 63 -5.85 -5.90 -3.62
N THR A 64 -6.29 -5.05 -2.68
CA THR A 64 -7.35 -5.40 -1.72
C THR A 64 -8.72 -5.57 -2.38
N VAL A 65 -9.03 -4.75 -3.38
CA VAL A 65 -10.27 -4.86 -4.17
C VAL A 65 -10.26 -6.15 -4.98
N GLU A 66 -9.15 -6.48 -5.64
CA GLU A 66 -9.01 -7.73 -6.37
C GLU A 66 -9.25 -8.94 -5.44
N MET A 67 -8.54 -9.00 -4.32
CA MET A 67 -8.66 -10.09 -3.35
C MET A 67 -10.05 -10.23 -2.73
N SER A 68 -10.77 -9.12 -2.54
CA SER A 68 -12.12 -9.13 -1.94
C SER A 68 -13.23 -9.42 -2.95
N THR A 69 -12.98 -9.24 -4.25
CA THR A 69 -13.97 -9.46 -5.31
C THR A 69 -13.86 -10.85 -5.94
N THR A 70 -12.67 -11.45 -5.91
CA THR A 70 -12.46 -12.82 -6.38
C THR A 70 -13.15 -13.84 -5.49
N LYS A 71 -13.97 -14.70 -6.10
CA LYS A 71 -14.65 -15.83 -5.41
C LYS A 71 -13.77 -17.09 -5.31
N ILE A 72 -12.52 -17.01 -5.75
CA ILE A 72 -11.57 -18.13 -5.84
C ILE A 72 -10.58 -18.01 -4.67
N PRO A 73 -10.18 -19.12 -4.01
CA PRO A 73 -9.16 -19.08 -2.99
C PRO A 73 -7.82 -18.57 -3.55
N MET A 74 -7.49 -17.31 -3.26
CA MET A 74 -6.24 -16.65 -3.66
C MET A 74 -5.14 -16.77 -2.60
N LEU A 75 -5.12 -17.88 -1.86
CA LEU A 75 -4.34 -17.98 -0.63
C LEU A 75 -2.82 -17.86 -0.87
N SER A 76 -2.32 -18.50 -1.94
CA SER A 76 -0.92 -18.41 -2.39
C SER A 76 -0.59 -17.07 -3.05
N THR A 77 -1.52 -16.49 -3.81
CA THR A 77 -1.33 -15.21 -4.51
C THR A 77 -1.32 -14.02 -3.55
N THR A 78 -2.17 -14.06 -2.52
CA THR A 78 -2.27 -13.04 -1.46
C THR A 78 -0.91 -12.83 -0.79
N HIS A 79 -0.19 -13.93 -0.54
CA HIS A 79 1.12 -13.88 0.08
C HIS A 79 2.17 -13.15 -0.78
N ALA A 80 2.17 -13.42 -2.10
CA ALA A 80 3.05 -12.72 -3.04
C ALA A 80 2.70 -11.23 -3.18
N ILE A 81 1.41 -10.90 -3.22
CA ILE A 81 0.90 -9.52 -3.29
C ILE A 81 1.33 -8.72 -2.05
N PHE A 82 1.15 -9.26 -0.85
CA PHE A 82 1.57 -8.57 0.37
C PHE A 82 3.09 -8.40 0.47
N ARG A 83 3.87 -9.36 -0.03
CA ARG A 83 5.33 -9.22 -0.11
C ARG A 83 5.71 -8.07 -1.05
N GLY A 84 5.14 -8.02 -2.25
CA GLY A 84 5.37 -6.91 -3.18
C GLY A 84 5.03 -5.54 -2.58
N LEU A 85 3.90 -5.44 -1.88
CA LEU A 85 3.50 -4.22 -1.19
C LEU A 85 4.46 -3.80 -0.07
N GLN A 86 5.12 -4.74 0.62
CA GLN A 86 6.14 -4.43 1.63
C GLN A 86 7.43 -3.93 0.98
N ASP A 87 7.85 -4.56 -0.10
CA ASP A 87 9.05 -4.16 -0.84
C ASP A 87 8.87 -2.75 -1.43
N ASP A 88 7.67 -2.44 -1.97
CA ASP A 88 7.33 -1.09 -2.43
C ASP A 88 7.46 -0.05 -1.30
N ILE A 89 7.02 -0.35 -0.06
CA ILE A 89 7.17 0.60 1.06
C ILE A 89 8.63 0.80 1.42
N LYS A 90 9.44 -0.27 1.42
CA LYS A 90 10.87 -0.16 1.72
C LYS A 90 11.55 0.75 0.70
N ASP A 91 11.24 0.57 -0.57
CA ASP A 91 11.78 1.40 -1.63
C ASP A 91 11.34 2.86 -1.46
N ILE A 92 10.06 3.11 -1.14
CA ILE A 92 9.59 4.48 -0.88
C ILE A 92 10.30 5.10 0.32
N ILE A 93 10.49 4.37 1.43
CA ILE A 93 11.23 4.84 2.60
C ILE A 93 12.69 5.17 2.25
N HIS A 94 13.32 4.38 1.38
CA HIS A 94 14.70 4.62 0.95
C HIS A 94 14.84 5.86 0.04
N HIS A 95 13.84 6.15 -0.79
CA HIS A 95 13.87 7.28 -1.71
C HIS A 95 13.28 8.57 -1.12
N LEU A 96 12.70 8.52 0.08
CA LEU A 96 12.18 9.69 0.76
C LEU A 96 13.32 10.60 1.24
N PRO A 97 13.24 11.91 0.99
CA PRO A 97 14.25 12.85 1.48
C PRO A 97 14.21 12.96 3.01
N ASP A 98 15.37 13.17 3.63
CA ASP A 98 15.49 13.32 5.09
C ASP A 98 14.77 14.55 5.65
N SER A 99 14.46 15.52 4.79
CA SER A 99 13.67 16.71 5.11
C SER A 99 12.17 16.45 5.23
N ILE A 100 11.70 15.26 4.85
CA ILE A 100 10.27 14.93 4.88
C ILE A 100 9.72 15.00 6.32
N SER A 101 8.45 15.38 6.44
CA SER A 101 7.74 15.36 7.72
C SER A 101 7.89 13.98 8.41
N PRO A 102 8.31 13.95 9.69
CA PRO A 102 8.53 12.70 10.42
C PRO A 102 7.25 11.86 10.52
N GLY A 103 6.07 12.48 10.42
CA GLY A 103 4.79 11.78 10.41
C GLY A 103 4.57 10.88 9.19
N ILE A 104 5.07 11.28 8.01
CA ILE A 104 4.96 10.47 6.78
C ILE A 104 5.84 9.23 6.90
N ARG A 105 7.10 9.43 7.32
CA ARG A 105 8.03 8.32 7.53
C ARG A 105 7.55 7.35 8.62
N LEU A 106 6.98 7.89 9.70
CA LEU A 106 6.37 7.07 10.76
C LEU A 106 5.18 6.27 10.21
N GLY A 107 4.26 6.92 9.50
CA GLY A 107 3.08 6.25 8.94
C GLY A 107 3.43 5.13 7.95
N LEU A 108 4.44 5.32 7.10
CA LEU A 108 4.95 4.28 6.20
C LEU A 108 5.61 3.14 6.97
N THR A 109 6.40 3.46 8.00
CA THR A 109 7.04 2.45 8.86
C THR A 109 6.00 1.61 9.61
N GLU A 110 4.95 2.24 10.13
CA GLU A 110 3.83 1.56 10.78
C GLU A 110 3.06 0.68 9.78
N ALA A 111 2.83 1.18 8.55
CA ALA A 111 2.19 0.40 7.50
C ALA A 111 3.02 -0.84 7.13
N HIS A 112 4.34 -0.69 6.96
CA HIS A 112 5.26 -1.79 6.73
C HIS A 112 5.23 -2.80 7.89
N CYS A 113 5.32 -2.32 9.14
CA CYS A 113 5.26 -3.18 10.33
C CYS A 113 3.93 -3.95 10.41
N LYS A 114 2.81 -3.29 10.11
CA LYS A 114 1.50 -3.93 10.12
C LYS A 114 1.39 -5.01 9.05
N LEU A 115 1.88 -4.75 7.83
CA LEU A 115 1.97 -5.77 6.78
C LEU A 115 2.88 -6.93 7.18
N SER A 116 4.02 -6.67 7.83
CA SER A 116 4.93 -7.70 8.32
C SER A 116 4.29 -8.57 9.40
N ASN A 117 3.51 -7.98 10.30
CA ASN A 117 2.77 -8.72 11.31
C ASN A 117 1.70 -9.62 10.68
N TYR A 118 0.99 -9.13 9.66
CA TYR A 118 0.08 -9.97 8.88
C TYR A 118 0.84 -11.11 8.19
N TYR A 119 1.99 -10.84 7.58
CA TYR A 119 2.82 -11.86 6.97
C TYR A 119 3.22 -12.97 7.97
N TYR A 120 3.67 -12.58 9.17
CA TYR A 120 4.06 -13.53 10.22
C TYR A 120 2.87 -14.38 10.72
N LEU A 121 1.69 -13.78 10.89
CA LEU A 121 0.46 -14.50 11.24
C LEU A 121 0.07 -15.55 10.19
N TYR A 122 0.39 -15.30 8.92
CA TYR A 122 0.12 -16.21 7.81
C TYR A 122 1.14 -17.35 7.77
N ASP A 123 2.44 -17.04 7.94
CA ASP A 123 3.52 -18.03 7.94
C ASP A 123 3.49 -18.96 9.15
N ALA A 124 3.04 -18.46 10.31
CA ALA A 124 2.83 -19.25 11.52
C ALA A 124 1.71 -20.31 11.37
N SER A 125 0.89 -20.22 10.31
CA SER A 125 -0.19 -21.15 10.04
C SER A 125 0.14 -22.09 8.88
N PRO A 126 0.12 -23.42 9.08
CA PRO A 126 0.48 -24.39 8.04
C PRO A 126 -0.49 -24.40 6.84
N PHE A 127 -1.68 -23.80 6.99
CA PHE A 127 -2.70 -23.75 5.94
C PHE A 127 -2.23 -23.05 4.66
N TYR A 128 -1.38 -22.02 4.77
CA TYR A 128 -0.86 -21.27 3.62
C TYR A 128 0.18 -22.07 2.84
N THR A 129 1.13 -22.68 3.55
CA THR A 129 2.12 -23.60 2.96
C THR A 129 1.45 -24.79 2.30
N TRP A 130 0.42 -25.36 2.93
CA TRP A 130 -0.33 -26.47 2.36
C TRP A 130 -1.14 -26.07 1.13
N ALA A 131 -1.77 -24.89 1.10
CA ALA A 131 -2.48 -24.40 -0.08
C ALA A 131 -1.52 -24.12 -1.26
N ALA A 132 -0.33 -23.58 -0.99
CA ALA A 132 0.70 -23.39 -2.00
C ALA A 132 1.20 -24.73 -2.57
N CYS A 133 1.48 -25.72 -1.72
CA CYS A 133 1.93 -27.04 -2.15
C CYS A 133 0.84 -27.86 -2.86
N THR A 134 -0.41 -27.80 -2.40
CA THR A 134 -1.54 -28.52 -3.03
C THR A 134 -1.87 -27.98 -4.41
N TRP A 135 -1.70 -26.67 -4.67
CA TRP A 135 -1.82 -26.12 -6.02
C TRP A 135 -0.81 -26.76 -6.99
N PHE A 136 0.46 -26.90 -6.59
CA PHE A 136 1.47 -27.56 -7.42
C PHE A 136 1.12 -29.03 -7.71
N ILE A 137 0.57 -29.75 -6.72
CA ILE A 137 0.16 -31.15 -6.89
C ILE A 137 -1.05 -31.26 -7.84
N ILE A 138 -2.06 -30.40 -7.69
CA ILE A 138 -3.26 -30.44 -8.54
C ILE A 138 -2.93 -30.07 -9.99
N VAL A 139 -2.08 -29.07 -10.23
CA VAL A 139 -1.65 -28.68 -11.58
C VAL A 139 -0.80 -29.78 -12.23
N ALA A 140 0.09 -30.42 -11.48
CA ALA A 140 0.92 -31.52 -11.99
C ALA A 140 0.08 -32.76 -12.37
N TYR A 141 -1.00 -33.07 -11.66
CA TYR A 141 -1.89 -34.18 -11.98
C TYR A 141 -2.84 -33.91 -13.16
N LEU A 142 -3.13 -32.65 -13.49
CA LEU A 142 -4.01 -32.28 -14.61
C LEU A 142 -3.26 -32.10 -15.94
N THR A 143 -1.93 -32.13 -15.92
CA THR A 143 -1.06 -31.96 -17.09
C THR A 143 -0.25 -33.20 -17.44
N SER A 144 -0.52 -34.34 -16.78
CA SER A 144 0.07 -35.65 -17.06
C SER A 144 -0.97 -36.63 -17.58
#